data_AF-A0A377AQ13-F1
#
_entry.id   AF-A0A377AQ13-F1
#
_cell.length_a   1.000
_cell.length_b   1.000
_cell.length_c   1.000
_cell.angle_alpha   90.00
_cell.angle_beta   90.00
_cell.angle_gamma   90.00
#
_symmetry.space_group_name_H-M   'P 1'
#
loop_
_entity.id
_entity.type
_entity.pdbx_description
1 polymer ?
#
loop_
_entity_poly.entity_id
_entity_poly.type
_entity_poly.pdbx_seq_one_letter_code
_entity_poly.pdbx_strand_id
1 'polypeptide(L)'
;MTGEAALRAGAGLVRVLTRSENIAPLLTARPELMVHELTMDSLAESLEWADVVVIGPGLGQQEWGKKALQKVENFRKPMLWDADALNLLAIIPISVTIA
;
A
#
# COMPACT_ATOMS: atom_id res chain seq x y z
N MET A 1 -11.49 2.89 -0.82
CA MET A 1 -11.93 2.55 -2.20
C MET A 1 -11.08 1.45 -2.80
N THR A 2 -9.75 1.60 -2.92
CA THR A 2 -8.87 0.59 -3.55
C THR A 2 -9.01 -0.82 -2.96
N GLY A 3 -8.99 -0.96 -1.62
CA GLY A 3 -9.17 -2.28 -0.98
C GLY A 3 -10.52 -2.92 -1.27
N GLU A 4 -11.60 -2.14 -1.27
CA GLU A 4 -12.95 -2.63 -1.63
C GLU A 4 -13.01 -3.08 -3.10
N ALA A 5 -12.37 -2.35 -4.01
CA ALA A 5 -12.31 -2.74 -5.42
C ALA A 5 -11.54 -4.06 -5.61
N ALA A 6 -10.44 -4.26 -4.88
CA ALA A 6 -9.69 -5.52 -4.90
C ALA A 6 -10.53 -6.70 -4.40
N LEU A 7 -11.28 -6.53 -3.30
CA LEU A 7 -12.21 -7.55 -2.82
C LEU A 7 -13.29 -7.87 -3.87
N ARG A 8 -13.91 -6.84 -4.46
CA ARG A 8 -14.94 -7.03 -5.50
C ARG A 8 -14.41 -7.65 -6.78
N ALA A 9 -13.12 -7.48 -7.08
CA ALA A 9 -12.44 -8.13 -8.20
C ALA A 9 -12.08 -9.60 -7.92
N GLY A 10 -12.29 -10.09 -6.69
CA GLY A 10 -12.09 -11.49 -6.31
C GLY A 10 -10.79 -11.77 -5.55
N ALA A 11 -10.12 -10.77 -5.00
CA ALA A 11 -8.98 -11.01 -4.11
C ALA A 11 -9.45 -11.75 -2.84
N GLY A 12 -8.82 -12.89 -2.52
CA GLY A 12 -9.23 -13.72 -1.39
C GLY A 12 -8.98 -13.06 -0.03
N LEU A 13 -7.88 -12.32 0.11
CA LEU A 13 -7.54 -11.55 1.30
C LEU A 13 -7.00 -10.18 0.88
N VAL A 14 -7.46 -9.13 1.56
CA VAL A 14 -7.01 -7.75 1.30
C VAL A 14 -6.59 -7.10 2.60
N ARG A 15 -5.32 -6.70 2.65
CA ARG A 15 -4.74 -5.92 3.76
C ARG A 15 -4.54 -4.47 3.30
N VAL A 16 -4.96 -3.51 4.11
CA VAL A 16 -4.78 -2.08 3.87
C VAL A 16 -3.89 -1.50 4.96
N LEU A 17 -2.76 -0.92 4.57
CA LEU A 17 -1.92 -0.11 5.45
C LEU A 17 -2.24 1.37 5.21
N THR A 18 -2.59 2.10 6.26
CA THR A 18 -3.02 3.52 6.16
C THR A 18 -2.68 4.31 7.42
N ARG A 19 -3.06 5.59 7.50
CA ARG A 19 -2.96 6.38 8.74
C ARG A 19 -3.89 5.82 9.81
N SER A 20 -3.49 5.87 11.07
CA SER A 20 -4.30 5.38 12.20
C SER A 20 -5.69 6.01 12.24
N GLU A 21 -5.81 7.29 11.88
CA GLU A 21 -7.11 8.00 11.81
C GLU A 21 -8.11 7.36 10.82
N ASN A 22 -7.62 6.65 9.79
CA ASN A 22 -8.46 6.04 8.76
C ASN A 22 -8.93 4.62 9.11
N ILE A 23 -8.36 3.99 10.15
CA ILE A 23 -8.62 2.58 10.46
C ILE A 23 -10.10 2.36 10.83
N ALA A 24 -10.61 3.10 11.81
CA ALA A 24 -11.99 2.91 12.27
C ALA A 24 -13.04 3.22 11.18
N PRO A 25 -12.92 4.31 10.39
CA PRO A 25 -13.81 4.53 9.24
C PRO A 25 -13.77 3.41 8.20
N LEU A 26 -12.59 2.88 7.87
CA LEU A 26 -12.44 1.79 6.91
C LEU A 26 -13.12 0.51 7.39
N LEU A 27 -12.88 0.11 8.64
CA LEU A 27 -13.47 -1.10 9.22
C LEU A 27 -14.99 -0.97 9.40
N THR A 28 -15.49 0.23 9.69
CA THR A 28 -16.93 0.50 9.77
C THR A 28 -17.59 0.35 8.41
N ALA A 29 -16.95 0.85 7.34
CA ALA A 29 -17.49 0.75 5.99
C ALA A 29 -17.32 -0.66 5.38
N ARG A 30 -16.19 -1.33 5.66
CA ARG A 30 -15.76 -2.59 5.02
C ARG A 30 -15.06 -3.49 6.04
N PRO A 31 -15.81 -4.23 6.87
CA PRO A 31 -15.25 -5.11 7.89
C PRO A 31 -14.45 -6.29 7.31
N GLU A 32 -14.59 -6.58 6.02
CA GLU A 32 -13.84 -7.64 5.32
C GLU A 32 -12.37 -7.26 5.06
N LEU A 33 -12.00 -5.97 5.20
CA LEU A 33 -10.62 -5.52 5.06
C LEU A 33 -9.81 -5.78 6.33
N MET A 34 -8.60 -6.30 6.18
CA MET A 34 -7.61 -6.32 7.27
C MET A 34 -6.85 -5.00 7.30
N VAL A 35 -7.24 -4.08 8.18
CA VAL A 35 -6.68 -2.73 8.20
C VAL A 35 -5.66 -2.58 9.33
N HIS A 36 -4.45 -2.13 9.00
CA HIS A 36 -3.41 -1.81 9.98
C HIS A 36 -2.89 -0.39 9.75
N GLU A 37 -2.32 0.20 10.80
CA GLU A 37 -1.54 1.43 10.62
C GLU A 37 -0.30 1.13 9.79
N LEU A 38 0.05 2.01 8.85
CA LEU A 38 1.30 1.93 8.10
C LEU A 38 2.45 2.43 8.99
N THR A 39 3.14 1.46 9.57
CA THR A 39 4.44 1.59 10.25
C THR A 39 5.51 0.83 9.47
N MET A 40 6.78 1.03 9.78
CA MET A 40 7.85 0.27 9.09
C MET A 40 7.78 -1.23 9.37
N ASP A 41 7.35 -1.62 10.57
CA ASP A 41 7.24 -3.02 10.98
C ASP A 41 6.04 -3.70 10.33
N SER A 42 4.87 -3.08 10.39
CA SER A 42 3.66 -3.59 9.72
C SER A 42 3.83 -3.65 8.20
N LEU A 43 4.58 -2.71 7.61
CA LEU A 43 4.93 -2.74 6.20
C LEU A 43 5.83 -3.92 5.89
N ALA A 44 6.88 -4.17 6.69
CA ALA A 44 7.77 -5.31 6.48
C ALA A 44 7.01 -6.64 6.55
N GLU A 45 6.19 -6.84 7.58
CA GLU A 45 5.37 -8.04 7.74
C GLU A 45 4.37 -8.21 6.57
N SER A 46 3.74 -7.11 6.15
CA SER A 46 2.78 -7.15 5.04
C SER A 46 3.42 -7.44 3.69
N LEU A 47 4.66 -6.99 3.47
CA LEU A 47 5.42 -7.31 2.26
C LEU A 47 5.83 -8.78 2.21
N GLU A 48 6.13 -9.40 3.35
CA GLU A 48 6.40 -10.84 3.39
C GLU A 48 5.13 -11.66 3.10
N TRP A 49 3.99 -11.21 3.63
CA TRP A 49 2.69 -11.86 3.47
C TRP A 49 2.09 -11.70 2.06
N ALA A 50 2.22 -10.54 1.43
CA ALA A 50 1.50 -10.19 0.20
C ALA A 50 2.01 -10.95 -1.03
N ASP A 51 1.09 -11.42 -1.89
CA ASP A 51 1.43 -11.93 -3.23
C ASP A 51 1.51 -10.81 -4.28
N VAL A 52 0.73 -9.74 -4.09
CA VAL A 52 0.68 -8.55 -4.95
C VAL A 52 0.58 -7.31 -4.07
N VAL A 53 1.24 -6.23 -4.47
CA VAL A 53 1.20 -4.94 -3.77
C VAL A 53 0.60 -3.86 -4.66
N VAL A 54 -0.25 -3.01 -4.08
CA VAL A 54 -0.68 -1.74 -4.69
C VAL A 54 -0.20 -0.62 -3.77
N ILE A 55 0.55 0.35 -4.31
CA ILE A 55 1.04 1.50 -3.55
C ILE A 55 0.63 2.81 -4.23
N GLY A 56 0.21 3.80 -3.42
CA GLY A 56 -0.05 5.15 -3.90
C GLY A 56 -1.35 5.79 -3.42
N PRO A 57 -2.52 5.15 -3.55
CA PRO A 57 -3.79 5.78 -3.20
C PRO A 57 -3.85 6.23 -1.73
N GLY A 58 -3.80 7.55 -1.49
CA GLY A 58 -3.82 8.14 -0.14
C GLY A 58 -2.50 8.01 0.63
N LEU A 59 -1.39 7.70 -0.05
CA LEU A 59 -0.07 7.61 0.58
C LEU A 59 0.45 8.98 1.03
N GLY A 60 0.11 10.03 0.28
CA GLY A 60 0.67 11.36 0.48
C GLY A 60 2.16 11.44 0.11
N GLN A 61 2.64 12.67 -0.09
CA GLN A 61 3.98 12.94 -0.65
C GLN A 61 5.01 13.38 0.39
N GLN A 62 4.60 13.37 1.66
CA GLN A 62 5.46 13.71 2.79
C GLN A 62 6.38 12.54 3.16
N GLU A 63 7.22 12.75 4.17
CA GLU A 63 8.25 11.81 4.61
C GLU A 63 7.70 10.40 4.91
N TRP A 64 6.49 10.31 5.46
CA TRP A 64 5.82 9.04 5.72
C TRP A 64 5.60 8.21 4.44
N GLY A 65 5.12 8.83 3.37
CA GLY A 65 4.92 8.17 2.08
C GLY A 65 6.23 7.81 1.39
N LYS A 66 7.23 8.69 1.48
CA LYS A 66 8.58 8.44 0.94
C LYS A 66 9.26 7.23 1.57
N LYS A 67 9.17 7.10 2.90
CA LYS A 67 9.74 5.95 3.64
C LYS A 67 9.07 4.63 3.26
N ALA A 68 7.75 4.64 3.08
CA ALA A 68 7.02 3.46 2.61
C ALA A 68 7.48 3.05 1.21
N LEU A 69 7.65 4.01 0.30
CA LEU A 69 8.15 3.79 -1.06
C LEU A 69 9.53 3.13 -1.11
N GLN A 70 10.49 3.67 -0.36
CA GLN A 70 11.83 3.10 -0.28
C GLN A 70 11.82 1.65 0.22
N LYS A 71 10.90 1.32 1.14
CA LYS A 71 10.78 -0.04 1.66
C LYS A 71 10.17 -0.99 0.62
N VAL A 72 9.15 -0.56 -0.11
CA VAL A 72 8.51 -1.42 -1.14
C VAL A 72 9.35 -1.59 -2.39
N GLU A 73 10.32 -0.70 -2.69
CA GLU A 73 11.21 -0.80 -3.87
C GLU A 73 11.88 -2.18 -3.98
N ASN A 74 12.16 -2.83 -2.85
CA ASN A 74 12.81 -4.15 -2.81
C ASN A 74 11.84 -5.34 -2.96
N PHE A 75 10.53 -5.11 -3.05
CA PHE A 75 9.55 -6.17 -3.22
C PHE A 75 9.60 -6.73 -4.65
N ARG A 76 9.72 -8.06 -4.75
CA ARG A 76 10.01 -8.77 -6.01
C ARG A 76 8.81 -9.48 -6.63
N LYS A 77 7.63 -9.43 -6.00
CA LYS A 77 6.39 -9.97 -6.59
C LYS A 77 5.63 -8.85 -7.33
N PRO A 78 4.55 -9.15 -8.07
CA PRO A 78 3.82 -8.15 -8.85
C PRO A 78 3.42 -6.92 -8.02
N MET A 79 3.63 -5.73 -8.58
CA MET A 79 3.32 -4.48 -7.91
C MET A 79 2.69 -3.47 -8.87
N LEU A 80 1.63 -2.81 -8.41
CA LEU A 80 1.00 -1.69 -9.08
C LEU A 80 1.34 -0.38 -8.36
N TRP A 81 1.90 0.56 -9.12
CA TRP A 81 2.26 1.89 -8.67
C TRP A 81 1.24 2.89 -9.21
N ASP A 82 0.61 3.66 -8.34
CA ASP A 82 -0.46 4.59 -8.73
C ASP A 82 -0.37 5.92 -7.95
N ALA A 83 -1.10 6.95 -8.38
CA ALA A 83 -1.34 8.20 -7.65
C ALA A 83 -0.07 8.83 -7.02
N ASP A 84 -0.04 8.98 -5.68
CA ASP A 84 1.08 9.59 -4.97
C ASP A 84 2.40 8.84 -5.15
N ALA A 85 2.36 7.53 -5.43
CA ALA A 85 3.58 6.79 -5.75
C ALA A 85 4.19 7.28 -7.06
N LEU A 86 3.38 7.52 -8.10
CA LEU A 86 3.86 8.08 -9.37
C LEU A 86 4.37 9.52 -9.20
N ASN A 87 3.70 10.33 -8.38
CA ASN A 87 4.15 11.69 -8.07
C ASN A 87 5.51 11.68 -7.36
N LEU A 88 5.71 10.75 -6.42
CA LEU A 88 6.98 10.60 -5.72
C LEU A 88 8.09 10.03 -6.62
N LEU A 89 7.77 9.09 -7.50
CA LEU A 89 8.70 8.57 -8.52
C LEU A 89 9.23 9.68 -9.44
N ALA A 90 8.38 10.63 -9.81
CA ALA A 90 8.78 11.74 -10.69
C ALA A 90 9.84 12.66 -10.05
N ILE A 91 9.88 12.72 -8.71
CA ILE A 91 10.79 13.59 -7.95
C ILE A 91 11.99 12.80 -7.42
N ILE A 92 11.79 11.54 -7.07
CA ILE A 92 12.78 10.64 -6.50
C ILE A 92 12.78 9.37 -7.35
N PRO A 93 13.57 9.34 -8.44
CA PRO A 93 13.68 8.16 -9.28
C PRO A 93 14.27 7.02 -8.46
N ILE A 94 13.50 5.95 -8.31
CA ILE A 94 13.93 4.69 -7.71
C ILE A 94 13.94 3.62 -8.79
N SER A 95 14.83 2.63 -8.63
CA SER A 95 15.02 1.57 -9.63
C SER A 95 13.93 0.53 -9.45
N VAL A 96 12.75 0.79 -10.01
CA VAL A 96 11.67 -0.19 -10.04
C VAL A 96 12.08 -1.31 -10.99
N THR A 97 12.31 -2.51 -10.45
CA THR A 97 12.50 -3.71 -11.29
C THR A 97 11.14 -4.10 -11.85
N ILE A 98 10.85 -3.67 -13.08
CA ILE A 98 9.67 -4.12 -13.82
C ILE A 98 10.01 -5.53 -14.33
N ALA A 99 9.31 -6.54 -13.82
CA ALA A 99 9.40 -7.91 -14.32
C ALA A 99 8.62 -8.06 -15.63
#